data_AF-A0A151UHH4-F1
#
_entry.id   AF-A0A151UHH4-F1
#
_cell.length_a   1.000
_cell.length_b   1.000
_cell.length_c   1.000
_cell.angle_alpha   90.00
_cell.angle_beta   90.00
_cell.angle_gamma   90.00
#
_symmetry.space_group_name_H-M   'P 1'
#
loop_
_entity.id
_entity.type
_entity.pdbx_description
1 polymer ?
#
loop_
_entity_poly.entity_id
_entity_poly.type
_entity_poly.pdbx_seq_one_letter_code
_entity_poly.pdbx_strand_id
1 'polypeptide(L)'
;MNPHENIEDMQKRFAHIINHLASLGKLFSNEDLINKVLRCLSREWQPKVTAITESKNLSTMSLASLFGKLQEHEMELMRLSQK
;
A
#
# COMPACT_ATOMS: atom_id res chain seq x y z
N MET A 1 -3.23 2.92 8.24
CA MET A 1 -4.28 1.92 8.02
C MET A 1 -5.09 1.94 9.27
N ASN A 2 -6.37 2.25 9.14
CA ASN A 2 -7.26 2.32 10.29
C ASN A 2 -7.54 0.90 10.81
N PRO A 3 -7.90 0.74 12.09
CA PRO A 3 -8.35 -0.55 12.59
C PRO A 3 -9.51 -1.09 11.72
N HIS A 4 -9.43 -2.36 11.32
CA HIS A 4 -10.41 -3.06 10.48
C HIS A 4 -10.57 -2.53 9.04
N GLU A 5 -9.73 -1.60 8.61
CA GLU A 5 -9.63 -1.20 7.20
C GLU A 5 -8.95 -2.34 6.43
N ASN A 6 -9.46 -2.74 5.27
CA ASN A 6 -8.76 -3.66 4.36
C ASN A 6 -7.89 -2.88 3.35
N ILE A 7 -7.11 -3.57 2.52
CA ILE A 7 -6.22 -2.91 1.54
C ILE A 7 -7.01 -2.12 0.49
N GLU A 8 -8.18 -2.61 0.06
CA GLU A 8 -9.02 -1.91 -0.93
C GLU A 8 -9.56 -0.58 -0.39
N ASP A 9 -10.05 -0.58 0.85
CA ASP A 9 -10.54 0.62 1.54
C ASP A 9 -9.41 1.62 1.76
N MET A 10 -8.24 1.14 2.17
CA MET A 10 -7.04 1.96 2.30
C MET A 10 -6.64 2.58 0.94
N GLN A 11 -6.69 1.80 -0.14
CA GLN A 11 -6.38 2.27 -1.50
C GLN A 11 -7.32 3.39 -1.95
N LYS A 12 -8.64 3.21 -1.76
CA LYS A 12 -9.65 4.22 -2.08
C LYS A 12 -9.40 5.52 -1.31
N ARG A 13 -9.18 5.42 0.00
CA ARG A 13 -8.88 6.58 0.86
C ARG A 13 -7.58 7.26 0.45
N PHE A 14 -6.54 6.50 0.15
CA PHE A 14 -5.26 7.03 -0.32
C PHE A 14 -5.42 7.79 -1.64
N ALA A 15 -6.09 7.21 -2.63
CA ALA A 15 -6.34 7.86 -3.92
C ALA A 15 -7.13 9.16 -3.75
N HIS A 16 -8.16 9.17 -2.89
CA HIS A 16 -8.92 10.38 -2.58
C HIS A 16 -8.03 11.50 -2.02
N ILE A 17 -7.16 11.18 -1.06
CA ILE A 17 -6.22 12.15 -0.46
C ILE A 17 -5.24 12.69 -1.50
N ILE A 18 -4.64 11.82 -2.33
CA ILE A 18 -3.68 12.22 -3.35
C ILE A 18 -4.32 13.11 -4.41
N ASN A 19 -5.54 12.78 -4.86
CA ASN A 19 -6.27 13.59 -5.82
C ASN A 19 -6.61 14.98 -5.25
N HIS A 20 -7.02 15.05 -3.97
CA HIS A 20 -7.27 16.32 -3.31
C HIS A 20 -5.98 17.15 -3.20
N LEU A 21 -4.87 16.56 -2.78
CA LEU A 21 -3.57 17.25 -2.72
C LEU A 21 -3.10 17.74 -4.10
N ALA A 22 -3.32 16.94 -5.15
CA ALA A 22 -3.01 17.34 -6.51
C ALA A 22 -3.83 18.55 -6.97
N SER A 23 -5.12 18.62 -6.61
CA SER A 23 -5.97 19.80 -6.88
C SER A 23 -5.51 21.06 -6.16
N LEU A 24 -4.77 20.91 -5.05
CA LEU A 24 -4.12 22.01 -4.31
C LEU A 24 -2.70 22.31 -4.83
N GLY A 25 -2.29 21.73 -5.96
CA GLY A 25 -0.99 21.93 -6.59
C GLY A 25 0.15 21.09 -6.00
N LYS A 26 -0.15 20.16 -5.09
CA LYS A 26 0.87 19.29 -4.48
C LYS A 26 0.93 17.95 -5.18
N LEU A 27 1.97 17.77 -6.00
CA LEU A 27 2.26 16.53 -6.73
C LEU A 27 3.30 15.69 -5.99
N PHE A 28 3.24 14.38 -6.16
CA PHE A 28 4.17 13.42 -5.58
C PHE A 28 4.73 12.52 -6.67
N SER A 29 6.00 12.15 -6.55
CA SER A 29 6.58 11.12 -7.41
C SER A 29 5.97 9.75 -7.10
N ASN A 30 6.05 8.80 -8.04
CA ASN A 30 5.60 7.43 -7.78
C ASN A 30 6.34 6.80 -6.59
N GLU A 31 7.62 7.09 -6.42
CA GLU A 31 8.42 6.64 -5.28
C GLU A 31 7.91 7.22 -3.95
N ASP A 32 7.56 8.51 -3.91
CA ASP A 32 6.94 9.14 -2.74
C ASP A 32 5.62 8.46 -2.37
N LEU A 33 4.79 8.15 -3.37
CA LEU A 33 3.51 7.48 -3.16
C LEU A 33 3.70 6.07 -2.60
N ILE A 34 4.60 5.29 -3.18
CA ILE A 34 4.95 3.93 -2.69
C ILE A 34 5.43 3.99 -1.24
N ASN A 35 6.38 4.88 -0.94
CA ASN A 35 6.91 5.03 0.41
C ASN A 35 5.83 5.43 1.42
N LYS A 36 4.88 6.30 1.03
CA LYS A 36 3.75 6.68 1.87
C LYS A 36 2.81 5.50 2.13
N VAL A 37 2.46 4.71 1.11
CA VAL A 37 1.64 3.50 1.28
C VAL A 37 2.30 2.54 2.27
N LEU A 38 3.56 2.19 2.06
CA LEU A 38 4.28 1.25 2.92
C LEU A 38 4.36 1.72 4.38
N ARG A 39 4.59 3.03 4.61
CA ARG A 39 4.61 3.63 5.96
C ARG A 39 3.23 3.67 6.63
N CYS A 40 2.15 3.64 5.86
CA CYS A 40 0.80 3.70 6.38
C CYS A 40 0.21 2.33 6.73
N LEU A 41 0.86 1.21 6.40
CA LEU A 41 0.35 -0.13 6.73
C LEU A 41 0.41 -0.41 8.25
N SER A 42 -0.46 -1.30 8.75
CA SER A 42 -0.46 -1.69 10.17
C SER A 42 0.81 -2.50 10.51
N ARG A 43 1.10 -2.67 11.81
CA ARG A 43 2.30 -3.42 12.26
C ARG A 43 2.33 -4.87 11.78
N GLU A 44 1.17 -5.48 11.55
CA GLU A 44 1.05 -6.86 11.08
C GLU A 44 1.65 -7.05 9.67
N TRP A 45 1.72 -5.97 8.89
CA TRP A 45 2.28 -5.97 7.54
C TRP A 45 3.80 -5.77 7.52
N GLN A 46 4.46 -5.55 8.66
CA GLN A 46 5.90 -5.27 8.71
C GLN A 46 6.76 -6.32 7.98
N PRO A 47 6.52 -7.64 8.14
CA PRO A 47 7.27 -8.64 7.39
C PRO A 47 7.14 -8.48 5.86
N LYS A 48 5.93 -8.15 5.38
CA LYS A 48 5.68 -7.91 3.96
C LYS A 48 6.34 -6.62 3.47
N VAL A 49 6.30 -5.55 4.28
CA VAL A 49 6.97 -4.28 3.99
C VAL A 49 8.47 -4.49 3.83
N THR A 50 9.12 -5.19 4.77
CA THR A 50 10.55 -5.50 4.71
C THR A 50 10.90 -6.26 3.43
N ALA A 51 10.15 -7.34 3.12
CA ALA A 51 10.40 -8.13 1.92
C ALA A 51 10.25 -7.31 0.62
N ILE A 52 9.25 -6.41 0.56
CA ILE A 52 9.04 -5.52 -0.58
C ILE A 52 10.23 -4.54 -0.71
N THR A 53 10.67 -3.95 0.41
CA THR A 53 11.79 -3.00 0.43
C THR A 53 13.13 -3.64 0.05
N GLU A 54 13.38 -4.88 0.48
CA GLU A 54 14.61 -5.61 0.16
C GLU A 54 14.66 -6.10 -1.30
N SER A 55 13.53 -6.22 -1.99
CA SER A 55 13.45 -6.81 -3.33
C SER A 55 14.12 -6.01 -4.46
N LYS A 56 14.79 -4.88 -4.17
CA LYS A 56 15.47 -3.96 -5.12
C LYS A 56 14.62 -3.44 -6.29
N ASN A 57 13.32 -3.74 -6.32
CA ASN A 57 12.39 -3.41 -7.40
C ASN A 57 11.53 -2.17 -7.11
N LEU A 58 11.76 -1.47 -6.00
CA LEU A 58 10.91 -0.33 -5.61
C LEU A 58 10.90 0.80 -6.64
N SER A 59 12.05 1.08 -7.25
CA SER A 59 12.24 2.17 -8.21
C SER A 59 11.59 1.91 -9.57
N THR A 60 11.28 0.66 -9.91
CA THR A 60 10.61 0.28 -11.17
C THR A 60 9.16 -0.16 -10.99
N MET A 61 8.73 -0.35 -9.74
CA MET A 61 7.38 -0.80 -9.42
C MET A 61 6.36 0.34 -9.58
N SER A 62 5.23 0.05 -10.20
CA SER A 62 4.08 0.97 -10.24
C SER A 62 3.27 0.89 -8.95
N LEU A 63 2.58 1.97 -8.61
CA LEU A 63 1.66 1.99 -7.47
C LEU A 63 0.55 0.93 -7.58
N ALA A 64 0.05 0.69 -8.80
CA ALA A 64 -0.95 -0.35 -9.07
C ALA A 64 -0.42 -1.75 -8.74
N SER A 65 0.82 -2.06 -9.16
CA SER A 65 1.46 -3.35 -8.84
C SER A 65 1.70 -3.52 -7.33
N LEU A 66 2.01 -2.43 -6.61
CA LEU A 66 2.13 -2.46 -5.16
C LEU A 66 0.80 -2.86 -4.52
N PHE A 67 -0.30 -2.20 -4.88
CA PHE A 67 -1.62 -2.52 -4.32
C PHE A 67 -2.06 -3.94 -4.67
N GLY A 68 -1.82 -4.42 -5.90
CA GLY A 68 -2.10 -5.81 -6.27
C GLY A 68 -1.37 -6.83 -5.37
N LYS A 69 -0.06 -6.63 -5.14
CA LYS A 69 0.73 -7.49 -4.23
C LYS A 69 0.25 -7.46 -2.77
N LEU A 70 -0.28 -6.31 -2.33
CA LEU A 70 -0.84 -6.17 -0.98
C LEU A 70 -2.19 -6.88 -0.88
N GLN A 71 -3.07 -6.73 -1.88
CA GLN A 71 -4.35 -7.44 -1.93
C GLN A 71 -4.19 -8.96 -2.02
N GLU A 72 -3.26 -9.45 -2.85
CA GLU A 72 -2.92 -10.88 -2.90
C GLU A 72 -2.47 -11.42 -1.53
N HIS A 73 -1.67 -10.64 -0.80
CA HIS A 73 -1.23 -11.04 0.53
C HIS A 73 -2.37 -11.01 1.55
N GLU A 74 -3.25 -10.00 1.48
CA GLU A 74 -4.45 -9.91 2.31
C GLU A 74 -5.34 -11.15 2.15
N MET A 75 -5.57 -11.55 0.90
CA MET A 75 -6.36 -12.76 0.59
C MET A 75 -5.74 -14.03 1.17
N GLU A 76 -4.42 -14.21 1.08
CA GLU A 76 -3.77 -15.39 1.66
C GLU A 76 -3.83 -15.37 3.19
N LEU A 77 -3.67 -14.20 3.83
CA LEU A 77 -3.84 -14.08 5.28
C LEU A 77 -5.27 -14.44 5.72
N MET A 78 -6.29 -13.98 4.98
CA MET A 78 -7.69 -14.35 5.22
C MET A 78 -7.95 -15.85 5.03
N ARG A 79 -7.27 -16.49 4.06
CA ARG A 79 -7.42 -17.92 3.80
C ARG A 79 -6.76 -18.77 4.88
N LEU A 80 -5.63 -18.33 5.42
CA LEU A 80 -4.92 -19.00 6.51
C LEU A 80 -5.64 -18.88 7.86
N SER A 81 -6.34 -17.77 8.11
CA SER A 81 -7.12 -17.58 9.34
C SER A 81 -8.43 -18.40 9.38
N GLN A 82 -8.85 -18.99 8.25
CA GLN A 82 -10.01 -19.89 8.16
C GLN A 82 -9.67 -21.38 8.37
N LYS A 83 -8.40 -21.72 8.60
CA LYS A 83 -7.93 -23.07 8.94
C LYS A 83 -7.66 -23.19 10.43
#